data_AF-W1NKY0-F1
#
_entry.id   AF-W1NKY0-F1
#
_cell.length_a   1.000
_cell.length_b   1.000
_cell.length_c   1.000
_cell.angle_alpha   90.00
_cell.angle_beta   90.00
_cell.angle_gamma   90.00
#
_symmetry.space_group_name_H-M   'P 1'
#
loop_
_entity.id
_entity.type
_entity.pdbx_description
1 polymer ?
#
loop_
_entity_poly.entity_id
_entity_poly.type
_entity_poly.pdbx_seq_one_letter_code
_entity_poly.pdbx_strand_id
1 'polypeptide(L)'
;MEKKIVSLLEGVSCIKEMDQVHALITKTGLKECSSVACRMVSFCVVSVSGNLNYAVLVFEELAKPAPFVWNNMIRAYANSIFPIEAILLYNRMRSGNVKADSFTFPFVLKACARVSRSIEEGHKLVPLHKGAEAHCTIIQTGLELDPFVQNSLISMYSISDKTGCLYDARKVFNEMPKKNVVICNAMITSYGKHDKSDDARKLFDEMMKRSVVSWSALIDGYITNNRTR
;
A
#
# COMPACT_ATOMS: atom_id res chain seq x y z
N MET A 1 25.83 -24.98 3.02
CA MET A 1 24.49 -25.46 3.44
C MET A 1 23.43 -24.40 3.18
N GLU A 2 23.64 -23.15 3.62
CA GLU A 2 22.75 -22.00 3.37
C GLU A 2 22.33 -21.83 1.90
N LYS A 3 23.27 -21.83 0.94
CA LYS A 3 22.98 -21.72 -0.51
C LYS A 3 21.99 -22.78 -1.02
N LYS A 4 22.04 -24.01 -0.47
CA LYS A 4 21.12 -25.10 -0.84
C LYS A 4 19.72 -24.86 -0.30
N ILE A 5 19.60 -24.33 0.92
CA ILE A 5 18.31 -23.94 1.51
C ILE A 5 17.70 -22.74 0.78
N VAL A 6 18.52 -21.76 0.39
CA VAL A 6 18.07 -20.62 -0.42
C VAL A 6 17.51 -21.09 -1.77
N SER A 7 18.21 -22.00 -2.45
CA SER A 7 17.70 -22.61 -3.70
C SER A 7 16.42 -23.42 -3.49
N LEU A 8 16.29 -24.13 -2.36
CA LEU A 8 15.04 -24.83 -2.03
C LEU A 8 13.88 -23.85 -1.79
N LEU A 9 14.14 -22.72 -1.11
CA LEU A 9 13.16 -21.65 -0.89
C LEU A 9 12.66 -21.03 -2.19
N GLU A 10 13.52 -20.90 -3.20
CA GLU A 10 13.15 -20.40 -4.54
C GLU A 10 12.22 -21.38 -5.29
N GLY A 11 12.27 -22.66 -4.95
CA GLY A 11 11.42 -23.71 -5.53
C GLY A 11 10.13 -23.99 -4.77
N VAL A 12 9.89 -23.32 -3.63
CA VAL A 12 8.66 -23.53 -2.84
C VAL A 12 7.46 -22.98 -3.60
N SER A 13 6.44 -23.82 -3.76
CA SER A 13 5.17 -23.50 -4.43
C SER A 13 3.98 -23.50 -3.47
N CYS A 14 4.10 -24.18 -2.32
CA CYS A 14 3.01 -24.30 -1.35
C CYS A 14 3.49 -24.26 0.12
N ILE A 15 2.55 -24.03 1.03
CA ILE A 15 2.84 -23.94 2.47
C ILE A 15 3.43 -25.24 3.03
N LYS A 16 3.04 -26.42 2.50
CA LYS A 16 3.57 -27.71 2.96
C LYS A 16 5.07 -27.84 2.69
N GLU A 17 5.51 -27.39 1.52
CA GLU A 17 6.93 -27.34 1.17
C GLU A 17 7.66 -26.31 2.03
N MET A 18 7.03 -25.17 2.34
CA MET A 18 7.58 -24.19 3.27
C MET A 18 7.77 -24.76 4.68
N ASP A 19 6.82 -25.54 5.20
CA ASP A 19 6.92 -26.19 6.51
C ASP A 19 8.06 -27.21 6.54
N GLN A 20 8.23 -27.98 5.45
CA GLN A 20 9.36 -28.91 5.31
C GLN A 20 10.70 -28.18 5.30
N VAL A 21 10.79 -27.06 4.58
CA VAL A 21 11.99 -26.23 4.54
C VAL A 21 12.26 -25.59 5.89
N HIS A 22 11.24 -25.10 6.62
CA HIS A 22 11.41 -24.57 7.97
C HIS A 22 11.89 -25.65 8.96
N ALA A 23 11.30 -26.85 8.93
CA ALA A 23 11.76 -27.95 9.78
C ALA A 23 13.24 -28.28 9.53
N LEU A 24 13.68 -28.24 8.27
CA LEU A 24 15.09 -28.42 7.90
C LEU A 24 15.97 -27.27 8.44
N ILE A 25 15.52 -26.02 8.35
CA ILE A 25 16.21 -24.83 8.88
C ILE A 25 16.38 -24.93 10.40
N THR A 26 15.33 -25.32 11.12
CA THR A 26 15.36 -25.50 12.58
C THR A 26 16.33 -26.61 12.97
N LYS A 27 16.29 -27.76 12.27
CA LYS A 27 17.19 -28.89 12.52
C LYS A 27 18.66 -28.54 12.24
N THR A 28 18.93 -27.69 11.26
CA THR A 28 20.29 -27.31 10.85
C THR A 28 20.85 -26.12 11.63
N GLY A 29 20.07 -25.53 12.55
CA GLY A 29 20.48 -24.35 13.31
C GLY A 29 20.56 -23.07 12.49
N LEU A 30 20.09 -23.09 11.24
CA LEU A 30 20.14 -21.95 10.33
C LEU A 30 19.02 -20.92 10.57
N LYS A 31 18.17 -21.14 11.59
CA LYS A 31 17.09 -20.21 11.98
C LYS A 31 17.60 -18.80 12.30
N GLU A 32 18.84 -18.69 12.80
CA GLU A 32 19.45 -17.41 13.16
C GLU A 32 19.95 -16.64 11.92
N CYS A 33 20.00 -17.27 10.74
CA CYS A 33 20.38 -16.61 9.51
C CYS A 33 19.25 -15.69 9.03
N SER A 34 19.40 -14.39 9.29
CA SER A 34 18.50 -13.33 8.83
C SER A 34 18.16 -13.44 7.33
N SER A 35 19.12 -13.85 6.49
CA SER A 35 18.94 -14.04 5.03
C SER A 35 17.91 -15.10 4.64
N VAL A 36 17.77 -16.18 5.43
CA VAL A 36 16.88 -17.30 5.19
C VAL A 36 15.48 -16.97 5.71
N ALA A 37 15.40 -16.47 6.94
CA ALA A 37 14.14 -16.04 7.56
C ALA A 37 13.47 -14.88 6.77
N CYS A 38 14.24 -13.91 6.26
CA CYS A 38 13.72 -12.85 5.39
C CYS A 38 13.04 -13.40 4.11
N ARG A 39 13.58 -14.48 3.52
CA ARG A 39 13.01 -15.11 2.32
C ARG A 39 11.75 -15.91 2.63
N MET A 40 11.71 -16.59 3.78
CA MET A 40 10.51 -17.29 4.24
C MET A 40 9.33 -16.33 4.42
N VAL A 41 9.56 -15.21 5.13
CA VAL A 41 8.54 -14.16 5.29
C VAL A 41 8.05 -13.66 3.93
N SER A 42 8.98 -13.42 3.00
CA SER A 42 8.63 -12.94 1.66
C SER A 42 7.76 -13.94 0.88
N PHE A 43 8.07 -15.23 0.91
CA PHE A 43 7.21 -16.25 0.30
C PHE A 43 5.82 -16.28 0.97
N CYS A 44 5.77 -16.32 2.30
CA CYS A 44 4.51 -16.46 3.03
C CYS A 44 3.57 -15.26 2.86
N VAL A 45 4.12 -14.10 2.51
CA VAL A 45 3.35 -12.87 2.26
C VAL A 45 2.97 -12.70 0.78
N VAL A 46 3.86 -13.04 -0.15
CA VAL A 46 3.68 -12.75 -1.58
C VAL A 46 2.99 -13.90 -2.31
N SER A 47 3.18 -15.14 -1.86
CA SER A 47 2.60 -16.31 -2.51
C SER A 47 1.09 -16.40 -2.31
N VAL A 48 0.37 -16.85 -3.34
CA VAL A 48 -1.07 -17.18 -3.27
C VAL A 48 -1.34 -18.28 -2.24
N SER A 49 -0.37 -19.17 -2.04
CA SER A 49 -0.40 -20.25 -1.05
C SER A 49 0.22 -19.85 0.30
N GLY A 50 0.50 -18.56 0.50
CA GLY A 50 1.15 -18.01 1.69
C GLY A 50 0.27 -18.00 2.95
N ASN A 51 0.90 -17.83 4.10
CA ASN A 51 0.25 -17.76 5.40
C ASN A 51 0.79 -16.56 6.19
N LEU A 52 -0.02 -15.50 6.31
CA LEU A 52 0.37 -14.27 7.00
C LEU A 52 0.66 -14.50 8.49
N ASN A 53 -0.11 -15.34 9.19
CA ASN A 53 0.12 -15.61 10.61
C ASN A 53 1.50 -16.26 10.84
N TYR A 54 1.88 -17.18 9.97
CA TYR A 54 3.20 -17.80 10.03
C TYR A 54 4.31 -16.83 9.66
N ALA A 55 4.10 -15.96 8.66
CA ALA A 55 5.04 -14.90 8.32
C ALA A 55 5.31 -13.96 9.50
N VAL A 56 4.28 -13.64 10.31
CA VAL A 56 4.42 -12.83 11.52
C VAL A 56 5.31 -13.53 12.55
N LEU A 57 5.09 -14.82 12.81
CA LEU A 57 5.92 -15.57 13.77
C LEU A 57 7.41 -15.51 13.38
N VAL A 58 7.73 -15.79 12.12
CA VAL A 58 9.12 -15.74 11.62
C VAL A 58 9.65 -14.30 11.64
N PHE A 59 8.80 -13.31 11.37
CA PHE A 59 9.19 -11.89 11.41
C PHE A 59 9.55 -11.42 12.83
N GLU A 60 8.81 -11.86 13.86
CA GLU A 60 9.10 -11.49 15.26
C GLU A 60 10.40 -12.11 15.80
N GLU A 61 10.86 -13.22 15.23
CA GLU A 61 12.15 -13.82 15.59
C GLU A 61 13.35 -13.08 14.97
N LEU A 62 13.14 -12.22 13.98
CA LEU A 62 14.21 -11.48 13.31
C LEU A 62 14.69 -10.30 14.18
N ALA A 63 15.93 -10.39 14.68
CA ALA A 63 16.54 -9.30 15.46
C ALA A 63 16.71 -7.99 14.66
N LYS A 64 17.03 -8.08 13.35
CA LYS A 64 17.21 -6.95 12.43
C LYS A 64 16.69 -7.30 11.02
N PRO A 65 15.37 -7.21 10.78
CA PRO A 65 14.80 -7.50 9.47
C PRO A 65 15.27 -6.49 8.42
N ALA A 66 15.57 -6.95 7.21
CA ALA A 66 15.93 -6.08 6.10
C ALA A 66 14.73 -5.22 5.63
N PRO A 67 14.95 -4.02 5.05
CA PRO A 67 13.86 -3.10 4.66
C PRO A 67 12.78 -3.73 3.77
N PHE A 68 13.16 -4.59 2.81
CA PHE A 68 12.19 -5.24 1.92
C PHE A 68 11.23 -6.19 2.65
N VAL A 69 11.63 -6.77 3.79
CA VAL A 69 10.77 -7.63 4.62
C VAL A 69 9.69 -6.80 5.28
N TRP A 70 10.04 -5.61 5.80
CA TRP A 70 9.07 -4.64 6.29
C TRP A 70 8.08 -4.25 5.20
N ASN A 71 8.56 -3.93 4.00
CA ASN A 71 7.72 -3.57 2.86
C ASN A 71 6.73 -4.69 2.50
N ASN A 72 7.19 -5.95 2.50
CA ASN A 72 6.33 -7.10 2.28
C ASN A 72 5.27 -7.21 3.38
N MET A 73 5.65 -7.19 4.66
CA MET A 73 4.69 -7.28 5.77
C MET A 73 3.66 -6.15 5.75
N ILE A 74 4.10 -4.91 5.55
CA ILE A 74 3.22 -3.73 5.42
C ILE A 74 2.26 -3.92 4.24
N ARG A 75 2.75 -4.38 3.09
CA ARG A 75 1.91 -4.72 1.93
C ARG A 75 0.89 -5.81 2.25
N ALA A 76 1.29 -6.86 2.97
CA ALA A 76 0.40 -7.96 3.36
C ALA A 76 -0.78 -7.43 4.17
N TYR A 77 -0.49 -6.69 5.25
CA TYR A 77 -1.51 -6.13 6.14
C TYR A 77 -2.36 -5.06 5.46
N ALA A 78 -1.77 -4.20 4.62
CA ALA A 78 -2.51 -3.19 3.87
C ALA A 78 -3.55 -3.80 2.91
N ASN A 79 -3.40 -5.08 2.55
CA ASN A 79 -4.33 -5.84 1.72
C ASN A 79 -5.19 -6.85 2.51
N SER A 80 -4.88 -7.14 3.77
CA SER A 80 -5.63 -8.07 4.61
C SER A 80 -6.86 -7.41 5.24
N ILE A 81 -7.60 -8.13 6.08
CA ILE A 81 -8.70 -7.56 6.87
C ILE A 81 -8.22 -6.66 8.03
N PHE A 82 -6.90 -6.60 8.29
CA PHE A 82 -6.29 -5.85 9.39
C PHE A 82 -5.37 -4.71 8.88
N PRO A 83 -5.89 -3.67 8.21
CA PRO A 83 -5.06 -2.60 7.67
C PRO A 83 -4.35 -1.76 8.74
N ILE A 84 -4.87 -1.71 9.98
CA ILE A 84 -4.23 -0.98 11.08
C ILE A 84 -2.83 -1.53 11.41
N GLU A 85 -2.64 -2.84 11.28
CA GLU A 85 -1.35 -3.49 11.53
C GLU A 85 -0.26 -3.03 10.57
N ALA A 86 -0.61 -2.68 9.32
CA ALA A 86 0.35 -2.10 8.38
C ALA A 86 0.88 -0.74 8.88
N ILE A 87 0.02 0.06 9.53
CA ILE A 87 0.40 1.35 10.11
C ILE A 87 1.27 1.14 11.36
N LEU A 88 0.93 0.16 12.20
CA LEU A 88 1.72 -0.18 13.39
C LEU A 88 3.12 -0.70 12.99
N LEU A 89 3.21 -1.56 11.98
CA LEU A 89 4.48 -2.00 11.43
C LEU A 89 5.30 -0.85 10.84
N TYR A 90 4.68 0.08 10.12
CA TYR A 90 5.36 1.28 9.65
C TYR A 90 5.92 2.13 10.81
N ASN A 91 5.18 2.28 11.90
CA ASN A 91 5.67 2.98 13.10
C ASN A 91 6.87 2.27 13.72
N ARG A 92 6.82 0.94 13.81
CA ARG A 92 7.92 0.12 14.32
C ARG A 92 9.14 0.17 13.40
N MET A 93 8.94 0.16 12.09
CA MET A 93 9.99 0.35 11.08
C MET A 93 10.72 1.68 11.31
N ARG A 94 9.97 2.76 11.53
CA ARG A 94 10.52 4.10 11.81
C ARG A 94 11.24 4.17 13.15
N SER A 95 10.67 3.64 14.23
CA SER A 95 11.31 3.66 15.55
C SER A 95 12.60 2.82 15.59
N GLY A 96 12.68 1.80 14.75
CA GLY A 96 13.90 1.01 14.50
C GLY A 96 14.91 1.68 13.56
N ASN A 97 14.71 2.95 13.17
CA ASN A 97 15.55 3.69 12.20
C ASN A 97 15.69 3.00 10.83
N VAL A 98 14.72 2.16 10.44
CA VAL A 98 14.67 1.57 9.10
C VAL A 98 13.99 2.57 8.16
N LYS A 99 14.71 2.98 7.11
CA LYS A 99 14.20 3.97 6.15
C LYS A 99 13.09 3.38 5.28
N ALA A 100 11.96 4.06 5.24
CA ALA A 100 10.89 3.79 4.28
C ALA A 100 11.28 4.26 2.87
N ASP A 101 10.74 3.61 1.86
CA ASP A 101 11.01 3.87 0.43
C ASP A 101 9.72 3.92 -0.41
N SER A 102 9.87 4.04 -1.74
CA SER A 102 8.75 4.06 -2.69
C SER A 102 7.92 2.77 -2.71
N PHE A 103 8.42 1.67 -2.13
CA PHE A 103 7.66 0.43 -1.95
C PHE A 103 6.92 0.39 -0.61
N THR A 104 7.33 1.17 0.39
CA THR A 104 6.63 1.29 1.67
C THR A 104 5.36 2.13 1.55
N PHE A 105 5.51 3.36 1.03
CA PHE A 105 4.47 4.39 1.13
C PHE A 105 3.14 4.08 0.44
N PRO A 106 3.10 3.44 -0.75
CA PRO A 106 1.83 3.07 -1.38
C PRO A 106 0.93 2.23 -0.47
N PHE A 107 1.53 1.30 0.28
CA PHE A 107 0.79 0.40 1.18
C PHE A 107 0.46 1.06 2.51
N VAL A 108 1.32 1.93 3.05
CA VAL A 108 1.00 2.74 4.23
C VAL A 108 -0.17 3.68 3.95
N LEU A 109 -0.14 4.38 2.81
CA LEU A 109 -1.23 5.28 2.39
C LEU A 109 -2.52 4.50 2.14
N LYS A 110 -2.44 3.32 1.50
CA LYS A 110 -3.59 2.41 1.34
C LYS A 110 -4.15 1.97 2.70
N ALA A 111 -3.30 1.62 3.65
CA ALA A 111 -3.72 1.24 4.99
C ALA A 111 -4.43 2.40 5.70
N CYS A 112 -3.86 3.61 5.68
CA CYS A 112 -4.49 4.82 6.21
C CYS A 112 -5.87 5.04 5.57
N ALA A 113 -5.93 4.97 4.24
CA ALA A 113 -7.15 5.09 3.46
C ALA A 113 -8.24 4.10 3.87
N ARG A 114 -7.87 2.85 4.16
CA ARG A 114 -8.80 1.78 4.57
C ARG A 114 -9.26 1.95 6.01
N VAL A 115 -8.36 2.28 6.93
CA VAL A 115 -8.69 2.52 8.34
C VAL A 115 -9.64 3.71 8.48
N SER A 116 -9.46 4.78 7.70
CA SER A 116 -10.39 5.92 7.70
C SER A 116 -11.82 5.54 7.30
N ARG A 117 -12.01 4.50 6.48
CA ARG A 117 -13.36 4.04 6.07
C ARG A 117 -14.01 3.12 7.10
N SER A 118 -13.21 2.41 7.89
CA SER A 118 -13.72 1.46 8.90
C SER A 118 -14.08 2.11 10.22
N ILE A 119 -13.62 3.35 10.48
CA ILE A 119 -13.97 4.07 11.69
C ILE A 119 -15.33 4.76 11.48
N GLU A 120 -16.36 4.24 12.15
CA GLU A 120 -17.66 4.91 12.32
C GLU A 120 -17.47 6.30 12.96
N GLU A 121 -18.43 7.19 12.69
CA GLU A 121 -18.34 8.65 12.69
C GLU A 121 -17.82 9.37 13.96
N GLY A 122 -17.44 8.65 15.02
CA GLY A 122 -16.99 9.18 16.32
C GLY A 122 -15.46 9.28 16.57
N HIS A 123 -14.60 8.52 15.86
CA HIS A 123 -13.14 8.50 16.12
C HIS A 123 -12.28 9.02 14.95
N LYS A 124 -12.78 10.06 14.27
CA LYS A 124 -12.34 10.56 12.96
C LYS A 124 -10.91 11.12 12.86
N LEU A 125 -10.23 11.35 13.98
CA LEU A 125 -9.00 12.16 14.03
C LEU A 125 -7.69 11.38 13.78
N VAL A 126 -7.69 10.05 13.91
CA VAL A 126 -6.43 9.27 13.94
C VAL A 126 -5.89 8.89 12.54
N PRO A 127 -6.70 8.41 11.57
CA PRO A 127 -6.16 7.87 10.32
C PRO A 127 -5.69 8.93 9.30
N LEU A 128 -6.41 10.06 9.16
CA LEU A 128 -6.01 11.14 8.24
C LEU A 128 -4.71 11.81 8.71
N HIS A 129 -4.54 11.97 10.03
CA HIS A 129 -3.31 12.47 10.62
C HIS A 129 -2.11 11.62 10.22
N LYS A 130 -2.27 10.29 10.25
CA LYS A 130 -1.16 9.40 9.89
C LYS A 130 -0.83 9.41 8.41
N GLY A 131 -1.84 9.48 7.55
CA GLY A 131 -1.65 9.67 6.11
C GLY A 131 -0.91 10.98 5.79
N ALA A 132 -1.28 12.07 6.46
CA ALA A 132 -0.59 13.36 6.32
C ALA A 132 0.85 13.34 6.85
N GLU A 133 1.12 12.68 7.98
CA GLU A 133 2.48 12.48 8.50
C GLU A 133 3.35 11.69 7.51
N ALA A 134 2.79 10.62 6.91
CA ALA A 134 3.47 9.87 5.85
C ALA A 134 3.74 10.75 4.62
N HIS A 135 2.79 11.60 4.23
CA HIS A 135 2.97 12.56 3.14
C HIS A 135 4.09 13.57 3.42
N CYS A 136 4.17 14.13 4.63
CA CYS A 136 5.31 14.98 5.02
C CYS A 136 6.65 14.22 4.90
N THR A 137 6.67 12.93 5.28
CA THR A 137 7.87 12.09 5.18
C THR A 137 8.24 11.82 3.71
N ILE A 138 7.26 11.63 2.82
CA ILE A 138 7.46 11.47 1.37
C ILE A 138 8.17 12.70 0.79
N ILE A 139 7.69 13.91 1.14
CA ILE A 139 8.30 15.17 0.68
C ILE A 139 9.74 15.30 1.22
N GLN A 140 9.95 15.02 2.51
CA GLN A 140 11.27 15.08 3.14
C GLN A 140 12.29 14.10 2.52
N THR A 141 11.81 13.02 1.90
CA THR A 141 12.66 11.97 1.32
C THR A 141 12.81 12.07 -0.20
N GLY A 142 12.19 13.07 -0.85
CA GLY A 142 12.26 13.25 -2.30
C GLY A 142 11.42 12.24 -3.10
N LEU A 143 10.47 11.58 -2.45
CA LEU A 143 9.62 10.54 -3.07
C LEU A 143 8.32 11.10 -3.65
N GLU A 144 8.08 12.40 -3.55
CA GLU A 144 6.90 13.08 -4.10
C GLU A 144 6.81 13.03 -5.63
N LEU A 145 7.91 12.68 -6.31
CA LEU A 145 7.98 12.49 -7.76
C LEU A 145 7.72 11.04 -8.19
N ASP A 146 7.66 10.09 -7.24
CA ASP A 146 7.46 8.68 -7.56
C ASP A 146 6.00 8.44 -8.03
N PRO A 147 5.77 7.90 -9.24
CA PRO A 147 4.41 7.74 -9.77
C PRO A 147 3.50 6.82 -8.94
N PHE A 148 4.06 5.81 -8.28
CA PHE A 148 3.29 4.88 -7.46
C PHE A 148 2.89 5.52 -6.13
N VAL A 149 3.78 6.32 -5.54
CA VAL A 149 3.50 7.12 -4.35
C VAL A 149 2.44 8.19 -4.67
N GLN A 150 2.58 8.92 -5.78
CA GLN A 150 1.62 9.94 -6.22
C GLN A 150 0.20 9.38 -6.38
N ASN A 151 0.04 8.26 -7.09
CA ASN A 151 -1.27 7.63 -7.25
C ASN A 151 -1.91 7.22 -5.90
N SER A 152 -1.07 6.77 -4.97
CA SER A 152 -1.50 6.37 -3.63
C SER A 152 -1.87 7.57 -2.74
N LEU A 153 -1.20 8.72 -2.91
CA LEU A 153 -1.54 9.98 -2.24
C LEU A 153 -2.94 10.47 -2.67
N ILE A 154 -3.22 10.50 -3.98
CA ILE A 154 -4.56 10.84 -4.49
C ILE A 154 -5.62 9.93 -3.88
N SER A 155 -5.37 8.62 -3.92
CA SER A 155 -6.30 7.63 -3.38
C SER A 155 -6.52 7.77 -1.87
N MET A 156 -5.52 8.23 -1.11
CA MET A 156 -5.59 8.43 0.33
C MET A 156 -6.33 9.72 0.70
N TYR A 157 -6.08 10.82 -0.01
CA TYR A 157 -6.82 12.06 0.27
C TYR A 157 -8.26 12.00 -0.25
N SER A 158 -8.58 11.19 -1.27
CA SER A 158 -9.93 11.12 -1.84
C SER A 158 -10.86 10.09 -1.18
N ILE A 159 -10.65 9.73 0.09
CA ILE A 159 -11.31 8.58 0.73
C ILE A 159 -12.66 8.85 1.39
N SER A 160 -13.00 10.10 1.71
CA SER A 160 -14.20 10.42 2.47
C SER A 160 -15.25 11.04 1.57
N ASP A 161 -16.46 10.49 1.60
CA ASP A 161 -17.65 11.02 0.92
C ASP A 161 -18.05 12.45 1.37
N LYS A 162 -17.30 13.07 2.30
CA LYS A 162 -17.44 14.47 2.68
C LYS A 162 -16.54 15.35 1.81
N THR A 163 -17.11 16.46 1.34
CA THR A 163 -16.53 17.42 0.39
C THR A 163 -15.12 17.94 0.71
N GLY A 164 -14.68 17.92 1.98
CA GLY A 164 -13.36 18.44 2.40
C GLY A 164 -12.16 17.59 1.94
N CYS A 165 -12.31 16.27 1.85
CA CYS A 165 -11.18 15.38 1.52
C CYS A 165 -10.87 15.39 0.01
N LEU A 166 -11.89 15.55 -0.84
CA LEU A 166 -11.69 15.73 -2.28
C LEU A 166 -10.95 17.03 -2.61
N TYR A 167 -11.14 18.08 -1.80
CA TYR A 167 -10.39 19.32 -1.92
C TYR A 167 -8.89 19.08 -1.67
N ASP A 168 -8.54 18.37 -0.59
CA ASP A 168 -7.14 18.02 -0.31
C ASP A 168 -6.54 17.17 -1.42
N ALA A 169 -7.27 16.18 -1.94
CA ALA A 169 -6.83 15.38 -3.08
C ALA A 169 -6.56 16.26 -4.32
N ARG A 170 -7.43 17.24 -4.59
CA ARG A 170 -7.23 18.18 -5.70
C ARG A 170 -6.05 19.12 -5.45
N LYS A 171 -5.82 19.56 -4.22
CA LYS A 171 -4.65 20.37 -3.86
C LYS A 171 -3.36 19.60 -4.14
N VAL A 172 -3.26 18.37 -3.62
CA VAL A 172 -2.10 17.50 -3.86
C VAL A 172 -1.93 17.22 -5.36
N PHE A 173 -3.02 16.94 -6.09
CA PHE A 173 -2.96 16.78 -7.54
C PHE A 173 -2.39 18.01 -8.24
N ASN A 174 -2.85 19.21 -7.88
CA ASN A 174 -2.40 20.46 -8.49
C ASN A 174 -0.89 20.69 -8.23
N GLU A 175 -0.42 20.39 -7.02
CA GLU A 175 0.98 20.52 -6.60
C GLU A 175 1.91 19.50 -7.27
N MET A 176 1.39 18.39 -7.83
CA MET A 176 2.22 17.42 -8.54
C MET A 176 2.84 18.03 -9.82
N PRO A 177 4.17 17.98 -9.98
CA PRO A 177 4.85 18.63 -11.11
C PRO A 177 4.61 17.92 -12.44
N LYS A 178 4.31 16.61 -12.42
CA LYS A 178 3.98 15.83 -13.61
C LYS A 178 2.71 15.02 -13.35
N LYS A 179 1.64 15.35 -14.09
CA LYS A 179 0.36 14.63 -14.06
C LYS A 179 0.32 13.69 -15.25
N ASN A 180 0.62 12.41 -15.00
CA ASN A 180 0.50 11.39 -16.03
C ASN A 180 -0.96 10.90 -16.16
N VAL A 181 -1.24 10.11 -17.19
CA VAL A 181 -2.59 9.57 -17.46
C VAL A 181 -3.14 8.78 -16.27
N VAL A 182 -2.28 8.07 -15.53
CA VAL A 182 -2.69 7.25 -14.37
C VAL A 182 -3.22 8.14 -13.24
N ILE A 183 -2.50 9.21 -12.89
CA ILE A 183 -2.88 10.14 -11.83
C ILE A 183 -4.15 10.92 -12.21
N CYS A 184 -4.27 11.34 -13.48
CA CYS A 184 -5.50 11.98 -13.96
C CYS A 184 -6.70 11.02 -13.88
N ASN A 185 -6.53 9.76 -14.28
CA ASN A 185 -7.58 8.75 -14.17
C ASN A 185 -7.99 8.54 -12.70
N ALA A 186 -7.02 8.49 -11.78
CA ALA A 186 -7.30 8.38 -10.35
C ALA A 186 -8.17 9.55 -9.86
N MET A 187 -7.84 10.79 -10.24
CA MET A 187 -8.65 11.96 -9.89
C MET A 187 -10.04 11.96 -10.52
N ILE A 188 -10.18 11.53 -11.78
CA ILE A 188 -11.48 11.38 -12.46
C ILE A 188 -12.36 10.37 -11.72
N THR A 189 -11.79 9.21 -11.36
CA THR A 189 -12.49 8.22 -10.54
C THR A 189 -12.88 8.78 -9.18
N SER A 190 -12.01 9.57 -8.54
CA SER A 190 -12.31 10.22 -7.28
C SER A 190 -13.46 11.24 -7.40
N TYR A 191 -13.48 12.06 -8.46
CA TYR A 191 -14.60 12.96 -8.74
C TYR A 191 -15.93 12.22 -8.96
N GLY A 192 -15.89 11.12 -9.72
CA GLY A 192 -17.05 10.25 -9.92
C GLY A 192 -17.63 9.73 -8.60
N LYS A 193 -16.79 9.28 -7.67
CA LYS A 193 -17.24 8.79 -6.36
C LYS A 193 -17.89 9.84 -5.46
N HIS A 194 -17.71 11.13 -5.72
CA HIS A 194 -18.18 12.22 -4.86
C HIS A 194 -19.27 13.08 -5.52
N ASP A 195 -19.98 12.53 -6.51
CA ASP A 195 -21.01 13.24 -7.28
C ASP A 195 -20.51 14.55 -7.93
N LYS A 196 -19.24 14.54 -8.39
CA LYS A 196 -18.60 15.67 -9.09
C LYS A 196 -18.31 15.33 -10.55
N SER A 197 -19.31 14.80 -11.26
CA SER A 197 -19.17 14.39 -12.67
C SER A 197 -18.73 15.51 -13.60
N ASP A 198 -19.11 16.76 -13.32
CA ASP A 198 -18.71 17.90 -14.15
C ASP A 198 -17.21 18.21 -14.00
N ASP A 199 -16.68 18.13 -12.78
CA ASP A 199 -15.24 18.26 -12.53
C ASP A 199 -14.46 17.09 -13.14
N ALA A 200 -15.02 15.88 -13.07
CA ALA A 200 -14.47 14.69 -13.73
C ALA A 200 -14.38 14.90 -15.25
N ARG A 201 -15.44 15.43 -15.87
CA ARG A 201 -15.49 15.72 -17.30
C ARG A 201 -14.49 16.79 -17.69
N LYS A 202 -14.45 17.90 -16.94
CA LYS A 202 -13.52 18.99 -17.19
C LYS A 202 -12.06 18.51 -17.16
N LEU A 203 -11.69 17.74 -16.13
CA LEU A 203 -10.35 17.18 -16.06
C LEU A 203 -10.06 16.21 -17.22
N PHE A 204 -11.03 15.38 -17.61
CA PHE A 204 -10.90 14.49 -18.76
C PHE A 204 -10.67 15.26 -20.08
N ASP A 205 -11.32 16.41 -20.24
CA ASP A 205 -11.16 17.27 -21.41
C ASP A 205 -9.80 17.95 -21.47
N GLU A 206 -9.23 18.32 -20.32
CA GLU A 206 -7.89 18.89 -20.18
C GLU A 206 -6.76 17.87 -20.48
N MET A 207 -7.05 16.56 -20.48
CA MET A 207 -6.03 15.53 -20.74
C MET A 207 -5.55 15.51 -22.20
N MET A 208 -4.25 15.75 -22.41
CA MET A 208 -3.61 15.63 -23.74
C MET A 208 -3.60 14.20 -24.30
N LYS A 209 -3.49 13.20 -23.40
CA LYS A 209 -3.49 11.77 -23.76
C LYS A 209 -4.52 11.06 -22.90
N ARG A 210 -5.33 10.22 -23.53
CA ARG A 210 -6.39 9.43 -22.89
C ARG A 210 -6.17 7.96 -23.21
N SER A 211 -6.53 7.09 -22.28
CA SER A 211 -6.50 5.64 -22.48
C SER A 211 -7.91 5.05 -22.34
N VAL A 212 -8.05 3.76 -22.63
CA VAL A 212 -9.29 3.01 -22.33
C VAL A 212 -9.71 3.22 -20.88
N VAL A 213 -8.74 3.20 -19.95
CA VAL A 213 -8.97 3.45 -18.53
C VAL A 213 -9.53 4.85 -18.26
N SER A 214 -9.12 5.88 -19.03
CA SER A 214 -9.68 7.24 -18.89
C SER A 214 -11.17 7.29 -19.23
N TRP A 215 -11.56 6.61 -20.31
CA TRP A 215 -12.97 6.54 -20.73
C TRP A 215 -13.80 5.71 -19.75
N SER A 216 -13.31 4.55 -19.34
CA SER A 216 -13.98 3.71 -18.34
C SER A 216 -14.19 4.47 -17.02
N ALA A 217 -13.16 5.18 -16.53
CA ALA A 217 -13.28 5.97 -15.31
C ALA A 217 -14.36 7.07 -15.38
N LEU A 218 -14.47 7.75 -16.54
CA LEU A 218 -15.50 8.77 -16.75
C LEU A 218 -16.91 8.17 -16.82
N ILE A 219 -17.07 7.07 -17.57
CA ILE A 219 -18.35 6.37 -17.71
C ILE A 219 -18.81 5.81 -16.36
N ASP A 220 -17.92 5.17 -15.59
CA ASP A 220 -18.21 4.67 -14.26
C ASP A 220 -18.66 5.80 -13.33
N GLY A 221 -18.03 6.98 -13.43
CA GLY A 221 -18.44 8.18 -12.70
C GLY A 221 -19.87 8.64 -13.03
N TYR A 222 -20.26 8.66 -14.31
CA TYR A 222 -21.65 9.00 -14.68
C TYR A 222 -22.66 7.94 -14.24
N ILE A 223 -22.33 6.65 -14.36
CA ILE A 223 -23.20 5.55 -13.94
C ILE A 223 -23.44 5.61 -12.42
N THR A 224 -22.39 5.85 -11.63
CA THR A 224 -22.50 5.94 -10.18
C THR A 224 -23.37 7.13 -9.75
N ASN A 225 -23.16 8.31 -10.33
CA ASN A 225 -23.93 9.51 -10.01
C ASN A 225 -25.41 9.43 -10.44
N ASN A 226 -25.69 8.79 -11.58
CA ASN A 226 -27.06 8.58 -12.04
C ASN A 226 -27.83 7.56 -11.18
N ARG A 227 -27.15 6.66 -10.46
CA ARG A 227 -27.80 5.73 -9.53
C ARG A 227 -28.09 6.35 -8.16
N THR A 228 -27.38 7.42 -7.80
CA THR A 228 -27.54 8.13 -6.53
C THR A 228 -28.53 9.30 -6.61
N ARG A 229 -29.00 9.65 -7.82
CA ARG A 229 -30.07 10.63 -8.08
C ARG A 229 -31.40 9.93 -8.29
#